data_AF-I8TSD1-F1
#
_entry.id   AF-I8TSD1-F1
#
_cell.length_a   1.000
_cell.length_b   1.000
_cell.length_c   1.000
_cell.angle_alpha   90.00
_cell.angle_beta   90.00
_cell.angle_gamma   90.00
#
_symmetry.space_group_name_H-M   'P 1'
#
loop_
_entity.id
_entity.type
_entity.pdbx_description
1 polymer ?
#
loop_
_entity_poly.entity_id
_entity_poly.type
_entity_poly.pdbx_seq_one_letter_code
_entity_poly.pdbx_strand_id
1 'polypeptide(L)'
;MMYFKRMVHYHCISLLKYRATKILLLSLCLWLLIFEYCRFHLWRDPHSAFFNDHHVYDLKYSLYRELQSRHFISRYNSPSEPPHYSKSGPEPLICAAFVTVRRNQDDYFDPSVGSLLEGLDTMERQALYLNVLFADTDPTRHPSWAQKWLDRLVDNARSYNVSQETLDHLGRLETERKFYEKGVFDYTYALTACKQANASYTIIFEDDIILATGWMTKTLKALADIDRIT
;
A
#
# COMPACT_ATOMS: atom_id res chain seq x y z
N MET A 1 19.75 60.23 -7.70
CA MET A 1 19.00 58.95 -7.65
C MET A 1 17.79 58.89 -8.61
N MET A 2 17.12 60.01 -8.94
CA MET A 2 15.94 60.02 -9.82
C MET A 2 16.24 59.83 -11.33
N TYR A 3 17.42 60.28 -11.80
CA TYR A 3 17.85 60.14 -13.20
C TYR A 3 18.25 58.71 -13.60
N PHE A 4 18.86 57.95 -12.68
CA PHE A 4 19.26 56.56 -12.94
C PHE A 4 18.04 55.64 -13.15
N LYS A 5 16.99 55.79 -12.33
CA LYS A 5 15.71 55.08 -12.53
C LYS A 5 15.07 55.41 -13.88
N ARG A 6 15.13 56.67 -14.32
CA ARG A 6 14.54 57.12 -15.59
C ARG A 6 15.29 56.58 -16.82
N MET A 7 16.62 56.47 -16.74
CA MET A 7 17.48 55.94 -17.79
C MET A 7 17.34 54.41 -17.93
N VAL A 8 17.28 53.68 -16.82
CA VAL A 8 16.99 52.23 -16.81
C VAL A 8 15.60 51.95 -17.39
N HIS A 9 14.61 52.77 -17.07
CA HIS A 9 13.25 52.64 -17.59
C HIS A 9 13.20 52.85 -19.12
N TYR A 10 13.89 53.87 -19.64
CA TYR A 10 13.99 54.13 -21.09
C TYR A 10 14.71 53.01 -21.85
N HIS A 11 15.79 52.46 -21.29
CA HIS A 11 16.51 51.31 -21.88
C HIS A 11 15.66 50.04 -21.89
N CYS A 12 14.92 49.73 -20.81
CA CYS A 12 13.97 48.61 -20.79
C CYS A 12 12.89 48.74 -21.87
N ILE A 13 12.31 49.94 -22.04
CA ILE A 13 11.29 50.20 -23.07
C ILE A 13 11.87 50.08 -24.48
N SER A 14 13.13 50.49 -24.69
CA SER A 14 13.83 50.32 -25.96
C SER A 14 14.11 48.85 -26.30
N LEU A 15 14.52 48.05 -25.32
CA LEU A 15 14.79 46.62 -25.49
C LEU A 15 13.52 45.80 -25.82
N LEU A 16 12.36 46.20 -25.27
CA LEU A 16 11.06 45.61 -25.60
C LEU A 16 10.61 45.81 -27.06
N LYS A 17 11.29 46.66 -27.84
CA LYS A 17 10.99 46.84 -29.28
C LYS A 17 11.51 45.68 -30.13
N TYR A 18 12.56 44.98 -29.70
CA TYR A 18 13.15 43.90 -30.47
C TYR A 18 12.32 42.62 -30.39
N ARG A 19 12.08 41.99 -31.55
CA ARG A 19 11.32 40.73 -31.63
C ARG A 19 11.94 39.61 -30.79
N ALA A 20 13.27 39.53 -30.77
CA ALA A 20 14.00 38.54 -29.97
C ALA A 20 13.70 38.68 -28.47
N THR A 21 13.67 39.90 -27.94
CA THR A 21 13.34 40.15 -26.53
C THR A 21 11.89 39.75 -26.20
N LYS A 22 10.94 40.02 -27.11
CA LYS A 22 9.55 39.59 -26.93
C LYS A 22 9.41 38.07 -26.92
N ILE A 23 10.09 37.37 -27.84
CA ILE A 23 10.10 35.90 -27.90
C ILE A 23 10.72 35.33 -26.63
N LEU A 24 11.86 35.86 -26.18
CA LEU A 24 12.51 35.40 -24.96
C LEU A 24 11.61 35.57 -23.72
N LEU A 25 10.95 36.72 -23.57
CA LEU A 25 10.04 36.98 -22.45
C LEU A 25 8.81 36.07 -22.50
N LEU A 26 8.25 35.83 -23.69
CA LEU A 26 7.13 34.91 -23.86
C LEU A 26 7.54 33.47 -23.51
N SER A 27 8.68 33.00 -24.01
CA SER A 27 9.22 31.68 -23.70
C SER A 27 9.52 31.52 -22.22
N LEU A 28 10.10 32.54 -21.57
CA LEU A 28 10.35 32.53 -20.13
C LEU A 28 9.04 32.48 -19.33
N CYS A 29 8.04 33.26 -19.73
CA CYS A 29 6.72 33.25 -19.10
C CYS A 29 6.06 31.87 -19.22
N LEU A 30 6.06 31.28 -20.41
CA LEU A 30 5.55 29.92 -20.65
C LEU A 30 6.32 28.88 -19.82
N TRP A 31 7.64 28.99 -19.78
CA TRP A 31 8.47 28.08 -18.98
C TRP A 31 8.16 28.19 -17.48
N LEU A 32 8.01 29.41 -16.94
CA LEU A 32 7.64 29.62 -15.53
C LEU A 32 6.25 29.07 -15.20
N LEU A 33 5.29 29.23 -16.12
CA LEU A 33 3.95 28.65 -15.94
C LEU A 33 3.97 27.12 -15.91
N ILE A 34 4.73 26.50 -16.82
CA ILE A 34 4.92 25.04 -16.84
C ILE A 34 5.66 24.60 -15.58
N PHE A 35 6.72 25.32 -15.18
CA PHE A 35 7.49 25.03 -13.97
C PHE A 35 6.61 25.06 -12.73
N GLU A 36 5.80 26.10 -12.53
CA GLU A 36 4.87 26.20 -11.41
C GLU A 36 3.79 25.11 -11.46
N TYR A 37 3.22 24.86 -12.63
CA TYR A 37 2.25 23.76 -12.82
C TYR A 37 2.87 22.41 -12.39
N CYS A 38 4.06 22.09 -12.89
CA CYS A 38 4.78 20.87 -12.51
C CYS A 38 5.11 20.85 -11.01
N ARG A 39 5.51 21.98 -10.43
CA ARG A 39 5.76 22.10 -8.98
C ARG A 39 4.50 21.82 -8.16
N PHE A 40 3.33 22.31 -8.58
CA PHE A 40 2.08 22.09 -7.87
C PHE A 40 1.48 20.69 -8.07
N HIS A 41 1.73 20.04 -9.21
CA HIS A 41 1.13 18.74 -9.52
C HIS A 41 2.05 17.55 -9.26
N LEU A 42 3.36 17.73 -9.41
CA LEU A 42 4.35 16.64 -9.35
C LEU A 42 5.16 16.62 -8.04
N TRP A 43 4.83 17.46 -7.05
CA TRP A 43 5.58 17.48 -5.78
C TRP A 43 5.49 16.19 -4.97
N ARG A 44 4.45 15.37 -5.22
CA ARG A 44 4.26 14.07 -4.55
C ARG A 44 4.99 12.91 -5.23
N ASP A 45 5.51 13.11 -6.44
CA ASP A 45 6.18 12.06 -7.20
C ASP A 45 7.67 12.00 -6.82
N PRO A 46 8.16 10.94 -6.15
CA PRO A 46 9.55 10.82 -5.72
C PRO A 46 10.55 10.77 -6.87
N HIS A 47 10.11 10.49 -8.10
CA HIS A 47 10.97 10.47 -9.29
C HIS A 47 10.97 11.81 -10.04
N SER A 48 10.15 12.77 -9.61
CA SER A 48 10.06 14.09 -10.20
C SER A 48 11.16 15.02 -9.66
N ALA A 49 11.72 15.87 -10.54
CA ALA A 49 12.59 16.98 -10.13
C ALA A 49 11.91 18.01 -9.21
N PHE A 50 10.58 17.94 -9.08
CA PHE A 50 9.76 18.81 -8.25
C PHE A 50 9.39 18.19 -6.90
N PHE A 51 9.86 16.97 -6.61
CA PHE A 51 9.54 16.25 -5.38
C PHE A 51 9.85 17.08 -4.14
N ASN A 52 8.89 17.12 -3.22
CA ASN A 52 9.04 17.78 -1.92
C ASN A 52 8.63 16.82 -0.80
N ASP A 53 9.61 16.34 -0.05
CA ASP A 53 9.47 15.38 1.03
C ASP A 53 8.74 15.91 2.28
N HIS A 54 8.68 17.24 2.46
CA HIS A 54 8.14 17.87 3.68
C HIS A 54 6.66 17.54 3.92
N HIS A 55 5.90 17.32 2.86
CA HIS A 55 4.45 17.03 2.92
C HIS A 55 4.08 15.66 2.34
N VAL A 56 5.06 14.85 1.95
CA VAL A 56 4.81 13.52 1.36
C VAL A 56 4.17 12.58 2.38
N TYR A 57 4.49 12.78 3.65
CA TYR A 57 3.88 12.08 4.78
C TYR A 57 2.61 12.76 5.32
N ASP A 58 1.99 13.67 4.56
CA ASP A 58 0.62 14.12 4.83
C ASP A 58 -0.34 12.96 4.48
N LEU A 59 -0.38 11.96 5.36
CA LEU A 59 -1.08 10.69 5.15
C LEU A 59 -2.58 10.89 4.92
N LYS A 60 -3.19 11.94 5.49
CA LYS A 60 -4.60 12.35 5.34
C LYS A 60 -5.55 11.14 5.34
N TYR A 61 -5.93 10.69 4.15
CA TYR A 61 -6.83 9.56 3.96
C TYR A 61 -6.25 8.22 4.45
N SER A 62 -4.95 7.96 4.26
CA SER A 62 -4.32 6.73 4.75
C SER A 62 -4.34 6.67 6.28
N LEU A 63 -4.09 7.79 6.97
CA LEU A 63 -4.20 7.86 8.43
C LEU A 63 -5.65 7.63 8.90
N TYR A 64 -6.62 8.22 8.19
CA TYR A 64 -8.04 7.96 8.47
C TYR A 64 -8.38 6.47 8.32
N ARG A 65 -7.94 5.84 7.23
CA ARG A 65 -8.13 4.39 7.01
C ARG A 65 -7.45 3.56 8.08
N GLU A 66 -6.21 3.88 8.44
CA GLU A 66 -5.48 3.19 9.51
C GLU A 66 -6.24 3.24 10.84
N LEU A 67 -6.77 4.41 11.23
CA LEU A 67 -7.56 4.55 12.45
C LEU A 67 -8.85 3.72 12.42
N GLN A 68 -9.55 3.68 11.27
CA GLN A 68 -10.71 2.81 11.09
C GLN A 68 -10.33 1.33 11.25
N SER A 69 -9.23 0.91 10.62
CA SER A 69 -8.72 -0.45 10.69
C SER A 69 -8.36 -0.85 12.12
N ARG A 70 -7.62 -0.01 12.85
CA ARG A 70 -7.24 -0.28 14.25
C ARG A 70 -8.48 -0.41 15.13
N HIS A 71 -9.46 0.48 14.96
CA HIS A 71 -10.72 0.39 15.68
C HIS A 71 -11.45 -0.93 15.37
N PHE A 72 -11.53 -1.32 14.09
CA PHE A 72 -12.12 -2.59 13.68
C PHE A 72 -11.42 -3.80 14.32
N ILE A 73 -10.09 -3.91 14.20
CA ILE A 73 -9.31 -5.00 14.81
C ILE A 73 -9.50 -5.04 16.32
N SER A 74 -9.44 -3.90 17.01
CA SER A 74 -9.58 -3.83 18.47
C SER A 74 -10.91 -4.42 18.97
N ARG A 75 -12.00 -4.21 18.22
CA ARG A 75 -13.32 -4.76 18.54
C ARG A 75 -13.32 -6.29 18.50
N TYR A 76 -12.60 -6.88 17.55
CA TYR A 76 -12.46 -8.33 17.43
C TYR A 76 -11.32 -8.90 18.28
N ASN A 77 -10.43 -8.09 18.82
CA ASN A 77 -9.41 -8.55 19.78
C ASN A 77 -9.89 -8.47 21.24
N SER A 78 -11.02 -7.83 21.50
CA SER A 78 -11.63 -7.72 22.84
C SER A 78 -11.85 -9.10 23.48
N PRO A 79 -11.68 -9.25 24.82
CA PRO A 79 -12.05 -10.47 25.53
C PRO A 79 -13.53 -10.84 25.44
N SER A 80 -14.41 -9.86 25.17
CA SER A 80 -15.85 -10.09 25.00
C SER A 80 -16.16 -10.90 23.75
N GLU A 81 -17.41 -11.37 23.66
CA GLU A 81 -17.93 -11.96 22.42
C GLU A 81 -17.89 -10.91 21.30
N PRO A 82 -17.29 -11.24 20.15
CA PRO A 82 -17.22 -10.32 19.03
C PRO A 82 -18.61 -10.19 18.37
N PRO A 83 -18.86 -9.11 17.61
CA PRO A 83 -20.01 -9.07 16.72
C PRO A 83 -20.00 -10.25 15.77
N HIS A 84 -21.19 -10.69 15.33
CA HIS A 84 -21.29 -11.68 14.28
C HIS A 84 -20.54 -11.21 13.03
N TYR A 85 -19.63 -12.05 12.54
CA TYR A 85 -18.80 -11.77 11.38
C TYR A 85 -18.75 -13.00 10.49
N SER A 86 -19.05 -12.80 9.21
CA SER A 86 -18.97 -13.87 8.22
C SER A 86 -17.52 -14.08 7.80
N LYS A 87 -17.14 -15.34 7.64
CA LYS A 87 -15.88 -15.73 7.01
C LYS A 87 -16.10 -16.08 5.54
N SER A 88 -15.05 -16.55 4.87
CA SER A 88 -15.11 -17.00 3.49
C SER A 88 -16.21 -18.04 3.30
N GLY A 89 -16.89 -17.98 2.17
CA GLY A 89 -17.75 -19.05 1.69
C GLY A 89 -16.93 -20.27 1.23
N PRO A 90 -17.61 -21.38 0.88
CA PRO A 90 -16.95 -22.60 0.41
C PRO A 90 -16.29 -22.44 -0.97
N GLU A 91 -16.75 -21.49 -1.77
CA GLU A 91 -16.25 -21.19 -3.11
C GLU A 91 -15.86 -19.71 -3.21
N PRO A 92 -14.71 -19.30 -2.64
CA PRO A 92 -14.26 -17.91 -2.69
C PRO A 92 -13.91 -17.51 -4.12
N LEU A 93 -14.17 -16.25 -4.48
CA LEU A 93 -13.75 -15.67 -5.76
C LEU A 93 -12.27 -15.26 -5.73
N ILE A 94 -11.83 -14.71 -4.60
CA ILE A 94 -10.47 -14.19 -4.39
C ILE A 94 -9.83 -14.93 -3.22
N CYS A 95 -8.61 -15.43 -3.40
CA CYS A 95 -7.71 -15.74 -2.29
C CYS A 95 -6.72 -14.59 -2.13
N ALA A 96 -6.80 -13.88 -0.99
CA ALA A 96 -5.82 -12.88 -0.60
C ALA A 96 -4.87 -13.49 0.43
N ALA A 97 -3.56 -13.34 0.22
CA ALA A 97 -2.56 -13.71 1.21
C ALA A 97 -1.77 -12.51 1.70
N PHE A 98 -1.67 -12.34 3.01
CA PHE A 98 -0.66 -11.48 3.63
C PHE A 98 0.56 -12.30 4.00
N VAL A 99 1.75 -11.78 3.72
CA VAL A 99 3.02 -12.29 4.23
C VAL A 99 3.55 -11.28 5.24
N THR A 100 3.77 -11.71 6.48
CA THR A 100 4.17 -10.80 7.56
C THR A 100 5.36 -11.32 8.35
N VAL A 101 6.23 -10.41 8.78
CA VAL A 101 7.40 -10.68 9.61
C VAL A 101 7.46 -9.69 10.76
N ARG A 102 8.06 -10.08 11.89
CA ARG A 102 8.18 -9.21 13.05
C ARG A 102 9.03 -7.97 12.72
N ARG A 103 8.40 -6.79 12.81
CA ARG A 103 9.09 -5.49 12.78
C ARG A 103 9.25 -4.95 14.21
N ASN A 104 10.42 -4.39 14.52
CA ASN A 104 10.78 -4.01 15.90
C ASN A 104 10.04 -2.75 16.42
N GLN A 105 9.52 -1.89 15.54
CA GLN A 105 9.08 -0.54 15.92
C GLN A 105 7.62 -0.24 15.53
N ASP A 106 7.03 -0.99 14.59
CA ASP A 106 5.73 -0.65 14.03
C ASP A 106 4.84 -1.88 13.87
N ASP A 107 3.60 -1.74 14.32
CA ASP A 107 2.52 -2.69 14.10
C ASP A 107 1.67 -2.24 12.90
N TYR A 108 2.18 -2.54 11.69
CA TYR A 108 1.49 -2.27 10.42
C TYR A 108 0.58 -3.42 10.01
N PHE A 109 0.87 -4.65 10.43
CA PHE A 109 0.11 -5.82 9.99
C PHE A 109 -1.36 -5.76 10.41
N ASP A 110 -1.64 -5.44 11.67
CA ASP A 110 -3.00 -5.32 12.20
C ASP A 110 -3.84 -4.31 11.38
N PRO A 111 -3.41 -3.05 11.18
CA PRO A 111 -4.17 -2.10 10.38
C PRO A 111 -4.22 -2.46 8.88
N SER A 112 -3.22 -3.16 8.32
CA SER A 112 -3.27 -3.66 6.95
C SER A 112 -4.43 -4.63 6.77
N VAL A 113 -4.52 -5.66 7.61
CA VAL A 113 -5.64 -6.63 7.59
C VAL A 113 -6.96 -5.95 7.94
N GLY A 114 -6.96 -5.05 8.91
CA GLY A 114 -8.14 -4.27 9.25
C GLY A 114 -8.64 -3.46 8.05
N SER A 115 -7.76 -2.86 7.26
CA SER A 115 -8.15 -2.03 6.10
C SER A 115 -8.68 -2.85 4.93
N LEU A 116 -8.25 -4.10 4.82
CA LEU A 116 -8.76 -5.07 3.85
C LEU A 116 -10.21 -5.45 4.15
N LEU A 117 -10.51 -5.67 5.43
CA LEU A 117 -11.78 -6.24 5.89
C LEU A 117 -12.84 -5.20 6.26
N GLU A 118 -12.41 -4.03 6.76
CA GLU A 118 -13.32 -2.98 7.20
C GLU A 118 -14.09 -2.42 6.00
N GLY A 119 -15.42 -2.48 6.10
CA GLY A 119 -16.36 -2.00 5.10
C GLY A 119 -16.82 -3.03 4.07
N LEU A 120 -16.31 -4.27 4.11
CA LEU A 120 -16.84 -5.35 3.27
C LEU A 120 -18.23 -5.77 3.74
N ASP A 121 -19.16 -5.93 2.79
CA ASP A 121 -20.44 -6.56 3.09
C ASP A 121 -20.33 -8.08 3.23
N THR A 122 -21.41 -8.75 3.61
CA THR A 122 -21.41 -10.21 3.82
C THR A 122 -21.07 -11.00 2.56
N MET A 123 -21.53 -10.56 1.38
CA MET A 123 -21.25 -11.26 0.11
C MET A 123 -19.80 -11.03 -0.32
N GLU A 124 -19.30 -9.80 -0.21
CA GLU A 124 -17.90 -9.47 -0.48
C GLU A 124 -16.97 -10.27 0.44
N ARG A 125 -17.29 -10.34 1.73
CA ARG A 125 -16.51 -11.13 2.69
C ARG A 125 -16.56 -12.62 2.43
N GLN A 126 -17.70 -13.17 2.01
CA GLN A 126 -17.83 -14.58 1.63
C GLN A 126 -17.07 -14.91 0.33
N ALA A 127 -16.95 -13.95 -0.58
CA ALA A 127 -16.18 -14.09 -1.80
C ALA A 127 -14.66 -13.96 -1.60
N LEU A 128 -14.20 -13.61 -0.40
CA LEU A 128 -12.80 -13.39 -0.07
C LEU A 128 -12.29 -14.47 0.91
N TYR A 129 -11.34 -15.28 0.50
CA TYR A 129 -10.57 -16.13 1.40
C TYR A 129 -9.28 -15.43 1.81
N LEU A 130 -9.11 -15.17 3.10
CA LEU A 130 -7.96 -14.49 3.66
C LEU A 130 -7.00 -15.48 4.33
N ASN A 131 -5.82 -15.61 3.73
CA ASN A 131 -4.69 -16.37 4.26
C ASN A 131 -3.63 -15.42 4.84
N VAL A 132 -3.04 -15.77 5.96
CA VAL A 132 -1.94 -15.03 6.58
C VAL A 132 -0.79 -15.99 6.83
N LEU A 133 0.37 -15.67 6.25
CA LEU A 133 1.62 -16.34 6.51
C LEU A 133 2.47 -15.49 7.48
N PHE A 134 2.67 -16.00 8.69
CA PHE A 134 3.69 -15.51 9.61
C PHE A 134 5.03 -16.11 9.20
N ALA A 135 5.80 -15.31 8.47
CA ALA A 135 7.03 -15.70 7.80
C ALA A 135 8.27 -15.59 8.71
N ASP A 136 8.13 -15.29 10.00
CA ASP A 136 9.20 -15.54 10.96
C ASP A 136 9.38 -17.05 11.16
N THR A 137 10.63 -17.53 11.16
CA THR A 137 10.92 -18.94 11.50
C THR A 137 10.46 -19.32 12.91
N ASP A 138 10.43 -18.36 13.83
CA ASP A 138 9.73 -18.45 15.11
C ASP A 138 8.57 -17.44 15.13
N PRO A 139 7.33 -17.87 14.82
CA PRO A 139 6.19 -16.96 14.70
C PRO A 139 5.75 -16.39 16.06
N THR A 140 6.15 -17.00 17.19
CA THR A 140 5.77 -16.52 18.54
C THR A 140 6.36 -15.15 18.88
N ARG A 141 7.37 -14.72 18.12
CA ARG A 141 8.00 -13.41 18.28
C ARG A 141 7.17 -12.30 17.63
N HIS A 142 6.24 -12.63 16.75
CA HIS A 142 5.38 -11.66 16.08
C HIS A 142 4.27 -11.17 17.04
N PRO A 143 4.10 -9.86 17.28
CA PRO A 143 3.12 -9.34 18.25
C PRO A 143 1.67 -9.80 17.97
N SER A 144 1.33 -9.89 16.70
CA SER A 144 0.00 -10.31 16.25
C SER A 144 -0.20 -11.83 16.25
N TRP A 145 0.83 -12.64 16.50
CA TRP A 145 0.69 -14.10 16.56
C TRP A 145 -0.26 -14.52 17.68
N ALA A 146 -1.18 -15.44 17.36
CA ALA A 146 -2.18 -15.97 18.29
C ALA A 146 -3.09 -14.90 18.95
N GLN A 147 -3.18 -13.70 18.38
CA GLN A 147 -4.18 -12.71 18.81
C GLN A 147 -5.58 -13.22 18.49
N LYS A 148 -6.55 -12.89 19.37
CA LYS A 148 -7.94 -13.38 19.25
C LYS A 148 -8.59 -12.97 17.94
N TRP A 149 -8.23 -11.77 17.45
CA TRP A 149 -8.81 -11.24 16.22
C TRP A 149 -8.46 -12.10 15.00
N LEU A 150 -7.30 -12.77 14.96
CA LEU A 150 -6.90 -13.63 13.83
C LEU A 150 -7.91 -14.73 13.61
N ASP A 151 -8.17 -15.53 14.64
CA ASP A 151 -9.12 -16.66 14.58
C ASP A 151 -10.56 -16.19 14.33
N ARG A 152 -10.88 -14.94 14.64
CA ARG A 152 -12.22 -14.36 14.44
C ARG A 152 -12.42 -13.81 13.04
N LEU A 153 -11.38 -13.22 12.43
CA LEU A 153 -11.50 -12.45 11.19
C LEU A 153 -10.90 -13.13 9.96
N VAL A 154 -9.80 -13.87 10.14
CA VAL A 154 -9.00 -14.48 9.08
C VAL A 154 -9.47 -15.91 8.83
N ASP A 155 -9.41 -16.38 7.58
CA ASP A 155 -9.80 -17.76 7.25
C ASP A 155 -8.71 -18.76 7.62
N ASN A 156 -7.45 -18.36 7.42
CA ASN A 156 -6.29 -19.17 7.77
C ASN A 156 -5.10 -18.29 8.19
N ALA A 157 -4.55 -18.53 9.38
CA ALA A 157 -3.35 -17.86 9.88
C ALA A 157 -2.33 -18.92 10.33
N ARG A 158 -1.19 -19.03 9.65
CA ARG A 158 -0.20 -20.10 9.87
C ARG A 158 1.23 -19.59 9.69
N SER A 159 2.19 -20.37 10.18
CA SER A 159 3.60 -20.27 9.83
C SER A 159 3.99 -21.41 8.88
N TYR A 160 5.27 -21.57 8.57
CA TYR A 160 5.74 -22.62 7.65
C TYR A 160 5.42 -24.02 8.17
N ASN A 161 4.79 -24.81 7.32
CA ASN A 161 4.72 -26.25 7.42
C ASN A 161 5.61 -26.85 6.32
N VAL A 162 6.90 -26.96 6.61
CA VAL A 162 7.97 -27.44 5.71
C VAL A 162 8.89 -28.41 6.46
N SER A 163 9.82 -29.08 5.75
CA SER A 163 10.80 -29.94 6.40
C SER A 163 11.72 -29.14 7.34
N GLN A 164 12.27 -29.81 8.35
CA GLN A 164 13.21 -29.17 9.27
C GLN A 164 14.42 -28.58 8.54
N GLU A 165 14.94 -29.27 7.51
CA GLU A 165 16.05 -28.78 6.69
C GLU A 165 15.71 -27.45 5.99
N THR A 166 14.50 -27.33 5.44
CA THR A 166 14.04 -26.08 4.83
C THR A 166 13.86 -24.99 5.88
N LEU A 167 13.29 -25.31 7.05
CA LEU A 167 13.12 -24.35 8.14
C LEU A 167 14.47 -23.83 8.66
N ASP A 168 15.47 -24.72 8.79
CA ASP A 168 16.83 -24.35 9.17
C ASP A 168 17.49 -23.45 8.11
N HIS A 169 17.23 -23.71 6.82
CA HIS A 169 17.68 -22.84 5.73
C HIS A 169 17.06 -21.45 5.83
N LEU A 170 15.75 -21.36 6.01
CA LEU A 170 15.05 -20.08 6.21
C LEU A 170 15.59 -19.33 7.43
N GLY A 171 15.87 -20.02 8.54
CA GLY A 171 16.44 -19.43 9.75
C GLY A 171 17.85 -18.87 9.54
N ARG A 172 18.67 -19.53 8.71
CA ARG A 172 19.96 -18.97 8.28
C ARG A 172 19.78 -17.72 7.43
N LEU A 173 18.86 -17.73 6.46
CA LEU A 173 18.59 -16.55 5.63
C LEU A 173 18.10 -15.35 6.46
N GLU A 174 17.26 -15.58 7.47
CA GLU A 174 16.83 -14.54 8.41
C GLU A 174 18.02 -13.97 9.20
N THR A 175 18.85 -14.85 9.77
CA THR A 175 20.00 -14.46 10.60
C THR A 175 21.05 -13.69 9.79
N GLU A 176 21.30 -14.13 8.56
CA GLU A 176 22.23 -13.49 7.61
C GLU A 176 21.61 -12.26 6.92
N ARG A 177 20.34 -11.94 7.19
CA ARG A 177 19.58 -10.84 6.56
C ARG A 177 19.50 -10.94 5.04
N LYS A 178 19.48 -12.16 4.50
CA LYS A 178 19.29 -12.47 3.07
C LYS A 178 17.80 -12.46 2.70
N PHE A 179 17.15 -11.34 2.96
CA PHE A 179 15.69 -11.20 2.78
C PHE A 179 15.22 -11.34 1.33
N TYR A 180 16.08 -11.02 0.35
CA TYR A 180 15.73 -11.22 -1.06
C TYR A 180 15.51 -12.71 -1.39
N GLU A 181 16.44 -13.58 -0.96
CA GLU A 181 16.32 -15.01 -1.18
C GLU A 181 15.14 -15.58 -0.38
N LYS A 182 15.05 -15.22 0.91
CA LYS A 182 13.97 -15.65 1.77
C LYS A 182 12.59 -15.23 1.24
N GLY A 183 12.46 -13.98 0.80
CA GLY A 183 11.20 -13.45 0.27
C GLY A 183 10.65 -14.27 -0.89
N VAL A 184 11.52 -14.81 -1.77
CA VAL A 184 11.07 -15.72 -2.84
C VAL A 184 10.40 -16.98 -2.27
N PHE A 185 10.95 -17.57 -1.20
CA PHE A 185 10.32 -18.69 -0.50
C PHE A 185 9.00 -18.28 0.14
N ASP A 186 8.96 -17.14 0.84
CA ASP A 186 7.78 -16.65 1.56
C ASP A 186 6.60 -16.46 0.61
N TYR A 187 6.85 -15.76 -0.51
CA TYR A 187 5.85 -15.49 -1.53
C TYR A 187 5.41 -16.75 -2.26
N THR A 188 6.33 -17.65 -2.59
CA THR A 188 5.99 -18.92 -3.24
C THR A 188 5.14 -19.81 -2.31
N TYR A 189 5.43 -19.79 -1.01
CA TYR A 189 4.67 -20.54 -0.01
C TYR A 189 3.25 -19.98 0.12
N ALA A 190 3.09 -18.66 0.22
CA ALA A 190 1.79 -17.99 0.28
C ALA A 190 0.96 -18.21 -1.00
N LEU A 191 1.59 -18.13 -2.18
CA LEU A 191 0.95 -18.43 -3.46
C LEU A 191 0.46 -19.88 -3.53
N THR A 192 1.28 -20.82 -3.06
CA THR A 192 0.90 -22.24 -3.03
C THR A 192 -0.28 -22.49 -2.11
N ALA A 193 -0.33 -21.81 -0.95
CA ALA A 193 -1.48 -21.88 -0.06
C ALA A 193 -2.76 -21.33 -0.73
N CYS A 194 -2.67 -20.21 -1.44
CA CYS A 194 -3.83 -19.67 -2.17
C CYS A 194 -4.29 -20.56 -3.34
N LYS A 195 -3.36 -21.22 -4.03
CA LYS A 195 -3.70 -22.18 -5.08
C LYS A 195 -4.56 -23.34 -4.56
N GLN A 196 -4.44 -23.70 -3.28
CA GLN A 196 -5.24 -24.74 -2.63
C GLN A 196 -6.64 -24.27 -2.22
N ALA A 197 -6.91 -22.95 -2.20
CA ALA A 197 -8.19 -22.38 -1.81
C ALA A 197 -9.26 -22.42 -2.91
N ASN A 198 -8.93 -22.93 -4.11
CA ASN A 198 -9.83 -23.01 -5.29
C ASN A 198 -10.47 -21.67 -5.70
N ALA A 199 -9.85 -20.54 -5.36
CA ALA A 199 -10.31 -19.23 -5.80
C ALA A 199 -9.92 -18.93 -7.26
N SER A 200 -10.75 -18.17 -7.98
CA SER A 200 -10.46 -17.78 -9.37
C SER A 200 -9.32 -16.77 -9.48
N TYR A 201 -9.18 -15.90 -8.48
CA TYR A 201 -8.13 -14.89 -8.42
C TYR A 201 -7.28 -15.06 -7.17
N THR A 202 -5.98 -14.78 -7.30
CA THR A 202 -5.03 -14.74 -6.17
C THR A 202 -4.43 -13.35 -6.08
N ILE A 203 -4.38 -12.79 -4.88
CA ILE A 203 -3.72 -11.51 -4.58
C ILE A 203 -2.76 -11.75 -3.42
N ILE A 204 -1.55 -11.22 -3.54
CA ILE A 204 -0.56 -11.27 -2.48
C ILE A 204 -0.26 -9.84 -2.01
N PHE A 205 -0.28 -9.64 -0.70
CA PHE A 205 -0.07 -8.36 -0.04
C PHE A 205 1.14 -8.42 0.90
N GLU A 206 1.90 -7.33 0.90
CA GLU A 206 2.84 -6.98 1.97
C GLU A 206 2.06 -6.60 3.25
N ASP A 207 2.70 -6.71 4.41
CA ASP A 207 2.09 -6.41 5.71
C ASP A 207 2.05 -4.92 6.10
N ASP A 208 2.59 -4.04 5.25
CA ASP A 208 2.72 -2.59 5.49
C ASP A 208 1.96 -1.72 4.48
N ILE A 209 0.72 -2.09 4.20
CA ILE A 209 -0.15 -1.38 3.26
C ILE A 209 -1.46 -0.93 3.90
N ILE A 210 -2.07 0.11 3.35
CA ILE A 210 -3.43 0.52 3.74
C ILE A 210 -4.32 0.51 2.51
N LEU A 211 -5.37 -0.31 2.55
CA LEU A 211 -6.33 -0.41 1.46
C LEU A 211 -7.40 0.69 1.57
N ALA A 212 -7.70 1.29 0.43
CA ALA A 212 -8.78 2.25 0.30
C ALA A 212 -10.15 1.57 0.45
N THR A 213 -11.15 2.33 0.91
CA THR A 213 -12.53 1.84 0.98
C THR A 213 -13.03 1.39 -0.40
N GLY A 214 -13.72 0.24 -0.43
CA GLY A 214 -14.25 -0.37 -1.65
C GLY A 214 -13.17 -0.90 -2.59
N TRP A 215 -11.98 -1.27 -2.07
CA TRP A 215 -10.89 -1.82 -2.88
C TRP A 215 -11.34 -3.03 -3.70
N MET A 216 -12.11 -3.96 -3.10
CA MET A 216 -12.51 -5.21 -3.74
C MET A 216 -13.43 -4.94 -4.93
N THR A 217 -14.45 -4.11 -4.76
CA THR A 217 -15.36 -3.70 -5.85
C THR A 217 -14.60 -3.03 -6.99
N LYS A 218 -13.65 -2.13 -6.67
CA LYS A 218 -12.83 -1.43 -7.68
C LYS A 218 -11.95 -2.41 -8.45
N THR A 219 -11.30 -3.35 -7.75
CA THR A 219 -10.45 -4.38 -8.36
C THR A 219 -11.27 -5.30 -9.26
N LEU A 220 -12.38 -5.85 -8.77
CA LEU A 220 -13.24 -6.75 -9.55
C LEU A 220 -13.86 -6.06 -10.76
N LYS A 221 -14.25 -4.79 -10.64
CA LYS A 221 -14.69 -4.00 -11.78
C LYS A 221 -13.60 -3.88 -12.84
N ALA A 222 -12.37 -3.55 -12.43
CA ALA A 222 -11.25 -3.43 -13.36
C ALA A 222 -10.95 -4.76 -14.07
N LEU A 223 -10.99 -5.89 -13.35
CA LEU A 223 -10.84 -7.23 -13.94
C LEU A 223 -11.95 -7.52 -14.96
N ALA A 224 -13.21 -7.27 -14.61
CA ALA A 224 -14.34 -7.47 -15.51
C ALA A 224 -14.28 -6.57 -16.75
N ASP A 225 -13.77 -5.35 -16.62
CA ASP A 225 -13.57 -4.44 -17.75
C ASP A 225 -12.45 -4.94 -18.68
N ILE A 226 -11.40 -5.56 -18.15
CA ILE A 226 -10.33 -6.21 -18.95
C ILE A 226 -10.88 -7.43 -19.69
N ASP A 227 -11.61 -8.31 -19.01
CA ASP A 227 -12.15 -9.55 -19.60
C ASP A 227 -13.12 -9.27 -20.76
N ARG A 228 -13.77 -8.10 -20.78
CA ARG A 228 -14.65 -7.66 -21.87
C ARG A 228 -13.92 -7.15 -23.11
N ILE A 229 -12.65 -6.77 -22.97
CA ILE A 229 -11.82 -6.24 -24.06
C ILE A 229 -11.12 -7.38 -24.82
N THR A 230 -10.92 -8.52 -24.17
CA THR A 230 -10.41 -9.78 -24.75
C THR A 230 -11.51 -10.63 -25.38
#